data_AF-A0A8C7D296-F1
#
_entry.id   AF-A0A8C7D296-F1
#
_cell.length_a   1.000
_cell.length_b   1.000
_cell.length_c   1.000
_cell.angle_alpha   90.00
_cell.angle_beta   90.00
_cell.angle_gamma   90.00
#
_symmetry.space_group_name_H-M   'P 1'
#
loop_
_entity.id
_entity.type
_entity.pdbx_description
1 polymer ?
#
loop_
_entity_poly.entity_id
_entity_poly.type
_entity_poly.pdbx_seq_one_letter_code
_entity_poly.pdbx_strand_id
1 'polypeptide(L)'
;HILPKRSEARCPVCSEILLEPVTMPCSHSVCLHCFKRTVEFTSLCCPLCRLRVSSWARKQSREKSLVNVELWEMVRQSYPQRCKMRMEQRDCETGGEEIRLEYGKQKVKATL
;
A
#
# COMPACT_ATOMS: atom_id res chain seq x y z
N HIS A 1 -9.73 -23.38 -12.38
CA HIS A 1 -9.46 -22.24 -11.47
C HIS A 1 -7.96 -22.21 -11.17
N ILE A 2 -7.23 -21.20 -11.69
CA ILE A 2 -5.81 -21.01 -11.40
C ILE A 2 -5.73 -20.17 -10.11
N LEU A 3 -5.30 -20.76 -9.00
CA LEU A 3 -5.08 -20.03 -7.75
C LEU A 3 -3.67 -19.41 -7.77
N PRO A 4 -3.49 -18.12 -7.42
CA PRO A 4 -2.17 -17.53 -7.31
C PRO A 4 -1.38 -18.23 -6.20
N LYS A 5 -0.10 -18.51 -6.45
CA LYS A 5 0.77 -19.11 -5.45
C LYS A 5 0.81 -18.22 -4.21
N ARG A 6 0.95 -18.81 -3.03
CA ARG A 6 1.01 -18.06 -1.76
C ARG A 6 2.06 -16.94 -1.76
N SER A 7 3.14 -17.09 -2.51
CA SER A 7 4.18 -16.07 -2.70
C SER A 7 3.73 -14.86 -3.51
N GLU A 8 2.82 -15.06 -4.47
CA GLU A 8 2.30 -14.01 -5.36
C GLU A 8 1.22 -13.15 -4.69
N ALA A 9 0.57 -13.68 -3.65
CA ALA A 9 -0.46 -12.99 -2.89
C ALA A 9 0.08 -12.26 -1.64
N ARG A 10 1.38 -12.35 -1.34
CA ARG A 10 2.01 -11.69 -0.19
C ARG A 10 2.77 -10.45 -0.60
N CYS A 11 2.65 -9.40 0.20
CA CYS A 11 3.43 -8.20 0.03
C CYS A 11 4.88 -8.44 0.46
N PRO A 12 5.87 -8.17 -0.40
CA PRO A 12 7.29 -8.35 -0.06
C PRO A 12 7.82 -7.34 0.96
N VAL A 13 7.07 -6.27 1.25
CA VAL A 13 7.47 -5.23 2.21
C VAL A 13 7.04 -5.57 3.63
N CYS A 14 5.76 -5.91 3.84
CA CYS A 14 5.22 -6.22 5.16
C CYS A 14 5.06 -7.74 5.42
N SER A 15 5.39 -8.59 4.44
CA SER A 15 5.23 -10.05 4.51
C SER A 15 3.79 -10.55 4.73
N GLU A 16 2.80 -9.69 4.56
CA GLU A 16 1.38 -10.01 4.79
C GLU A 16 0.59 -10.13 3.49
N ILE A 17 -0.67 -10.60 3.55
CA ILE A 17 -1.52 -10.68 2.35
C ILE A 17 -1.66 -9.30 1.69
N LEU A 18 -1.60 -9.25 0.36
CA LEU A 18 -1.78 -8.02 -0.41
C LEU A 18 -3.20 -7.48 -0.22
N LEU A 19 -3.32 -6.34 0.46
CA LEU A 19 -4.54 -5.53 0.47
C LEU A 19 -4.37 -4.39 -0.53
N GLU A 20 -5.38 -4.24 -1.41
CA GLU A 20 -5.39 -3.19 -2.44
C GLU A 20 -4.05 -3.13 -3.18
N PRO A 21 -3.60 -4.23 -3.82
CA PRO A 21 -2.28 -4.32 -4.41
C PRO A 21 -2.03 -3.21 -5.44
N VAL A 22 -0.86 -2.61 -5.38
CA VAL A 22 -0.36 -1.62 -6.35
C VAL A 22 0.74 -2.31 -7.16
N THR A 23 0.48 -2.54 -8.45
CA THR A 23 1.45 -3.14 -9.37
C THR A 23 2.19 -2.04 -10.12
N MET A 24 3.47 -1.90 -9.84
CA MET A 24 4.33 -0.93 -10.50
C MET A 24 4.66 -1.36 -11.94
N PRO A 25 5.13 -0.44 -12.81
CA PRO A 25 5.49 -0.77 -14.20
C PRO A 25 6.62 -1.81 -14.34
N CYS A 26 7.36 -2.10 -13.26
CA CYS A 26 8.32 -3.19 -13.17
C CYS A 26 7.70 -4.54 -12.77
N SER A 27 6.38 -4.70 -12.87
CA SER A 27 5.57 -5.87 -12.48
C SER A 27 5.60 -6.30 -11.02
N HIS A 28 6.37 -5.63 -10.15
CA HIS A 28 6.33 -5.87 -8.71
C HIS A 28 5.08 -5.26 -8.07
N SER A 29 4.44 -6.04 -7.21
CA SER A 29 3.22 -5.67 -6.49
C SER A 29 3.48 -5.52 -4.99
N VAL A 30 2.95 -4.45 -4.39
CA VAL A 30 3.00 -4.20 -2.94
C VAL A 30 1.61 -3.76 -2.45
N CYS A 31 1.36 -3.81 -1.15
CA CYS A 31 0.08 -3.34 -0.60
C CYS A 31 -0.06 -1.80 -0.76
N LEU A 32 -1.27 -1.26 -0.92
CA LEU A 32 -1.46 0.20 -1.08
C LEU A 32 -0.82 1.00 0.06
N HIS A 33 -1.01 0.56 1.30
CA HIS A 33 -0.39 1.18 2.47
C HIS A 33 1.15 1.17 2.37
N CYS A 34 1.73 0.05 1.96
CA CYS A 34 3.16 -0.16 1.78
C CYS A 34 3.70 0.77 0.67
N PHE A 35 2.97 0.88 -0.44
CA PHE A 35 3.30 1.78 -1.54
C PHE A 35 3.36 3.23 -1.06
N LYS A 36 2.33 3.70 -0.35
CA LYS A 36 2.29 5.07 0.18
C LYS A 36 3.49 5.35 1.10
N ARG A 37 3.74 4.47 2.08
CA ARG A 37 4.83 4.63 3.07
C ARG A 37 6.22 4.59 2.44
N THR A 38 6.49 3.60 1.58
CA THR A 38 7.87 3.30 1.11
C THR A 38 8.21 3.87 -0.26
N VAL A 39 7.21 4.04 -1.13
CA VAL A 39 7.40 4.51 -2.50
C VAL A 39 6.99 5.96 -2.62
N GLU A 40 5.74 6.31 -2.28
CA GLU A 40 5.22 7.66 -2.48
C GLU A 40 5.91 8.70 -1.58
N PHE A 41 6.05 8.40 -0.28
CA PHE A 41 6.60 9.36 0.69
C PHE A 41 8.12 9.30 0.88
N THR A 42 8.78 8.18 0.52
CA THR A 42 10.20 7.99 0.83
C THR A 42 11.13 8.11 -0.38
N SER A 43 10.92 7.31 -1.44
CA SER A 43 11.96 7.10 -2.46
C SER A 43 11.52 7.28 -3.92
N LEU A 44 10.21 7.27 -4.20
CA LEU A 44 9.62 7.22 -5.55
C LEU A 44 10.20 6.12 -6.46
N CYS A 45 10.72 5.06 -5.84
CA CYS A 45 11.34 3.92 -6.51
C CYS A 45 10.71 2.61 -6.02
N CYS A 46 10.70 1.59 -6.88
CA CYS A 46 10.30 0.25 -6.48
C CYS A 46 11.23 -0.28 -5.37
N PRO A 47 10.68 -0.82 -4.25
CA PRO A 47 11.50 -1.33 -3.17
C PRO A 47 12.25 -2.62 -3.52
N LEU A 48 11.86 -3.32 -4.60
CA LEU A 48 12.46 -4.60 -5.00
C LEU A 48 13.57 -4.41 -6.04
N CYS A 49 13.31 -3.63 -7.09
CA CYS A 49 14.24 -3.49 -8.22
C CYS A 49 14.78 -2.06 -8.40
N ARG A 50 14.42 -1.12 -7.52
CA ARG A 50 14.84 0.30 -7.56
C ARG A 50 14.43 1.07 -8.83
N LEU A 51 13.57 0.52 -9.69
CA LEU A 51 13.02 1.27 -10.82
C LEU A 51 12.31 2.54 -10.32
N ARG A 52 12.66 3.69 -10.88
CA ARG A 52 11.99 4.96 -10.58
C ARG A 52 10.57 4.94 -11.14
N VAL A 53 9.58 5.18 -10.27
CA VAL A 53 8.15 5.13 -10.62
C VAL A 53 7.45 6.48 -10.42
N SER A 54 8.19 7.56 -10.19
CA SER A 54 7.64 8.89 -9.87
C SER A 54 6.56 9.39 -10.85
N SER A 55 6.83 9.32 -12.16
CA SER A 55 5.89 9.83 -13.19
C SER A 55 4.64 8.96 -13.28
N TRP A 56 4.83 7.64 -13.22
CA TRP A 56 3.74 6.68 -13.20
C TRP A 56 2.86 6.86 -11.95
N ALA A 57 3.47 6.95 -10.76
CA ALA A 57 2.77 7.12 -9.49
C ALA A 57 1.91 8.40 -9.49
N ARG A 58 2.47 9.52 -9.95
CA ARG A 58 1.74 10.79 -10.07
C ARG A 58 0.56 10.69 -11.03
N LYS A 59 0.74 10.04 -12.19
CA LYS A 59 -0.33 9.83 -13.18
C LYS A 59 -1.46 8.99 -12.58
N GLN A 60 -1.14 7.82 -12.04
CA GLN A 60 -2.11 6.89 -11.46
C GLN A 60 -2.82 7.45 -10.22
N SER A 61 -2.13 8.27 -9.41
CA SER A 61 -2.75 8.97 -8.28
C SER A 61 -3.83 9.97 -8.74
N ARG A 62 -3.57 10.73 -9.81
CA ARG A 62 -4.56 11.65 -10.41
C ARG A 62 -5.75 10.90 -11.02
N GLU A 63 -5.47 9.80 -11.70
CA GLU A 63 -6.47 8.93 -12.34
C GLU A 63 -7.20 8.02 -11.33
N LYS A 64 -6.77 8.02 -10.05
CA LYS A 64 -7.29 7.15 -8.99
C LYS A 64 -7.24 5.65 -9.34
N SER A 65 -6.22 5.25 -10.10
CA SER A 65 -6.07 3.90 -10.67
C SER A 65 -4.83 3.15 -10.16
N LEU A 66 -4.31 3.53 -8.99
CA LEU A 66 -3.12 2.89 -8.39
C LEU A 66 -3.33 1.40 -8.07
N VAL A 67 -4.56 1.02 -7.71
CA VAL A 67 -4.85 -0.36 -7.29
C VAL A 67 -5.05 -1.23 -8.53
N ASN A 68 -4.31 -2.33 -8.59
CA ASN A 68 -4.53 -3.40 -9.55
C ASN A 68 -5.78 -4.19 -9.14
N VAL A 69 -6.92 -3.83 -9.73
CA VAL A 69 -8.24 -4.38 -9.41
C VAL A 69 -8.30 -5.89 -9.69
N GLU A 70 -7.74 -6.34 -10.81
CA GLU A 70 -7.74 -7.76 -11.18
C GLU A 70 -6.97 -8.61 -10.16
N LEU A 71 -5.76 -8.18 -9.80
CA LEU A 71 -4.98 -8.85 -8.77
C LEU A 71 -5.67 -8.78 -7.40
N TRP A 72 -6.33 -7.67 -7.10
CA TRP A 72 -7.05 -7.51 -5.85
C TRP A 72 -8.21 -8.50 -5.72
N GLU A 73 -9.03 -8.61 -6.76
CA GLU A 73 -10.14 -9.56 -6.82
C GLU A 73 -9.65 -11.00 -6.69
N MET A 74 -8.59 -11.36 -7.42
CA MET A 74 -7.99 -12.69 -7.35
C MET A 74 -7.51 -13.04 -5.94
N VAL A 75 -6.81 -12.11 -5.27
CA VAL A 75 -6.31 -12.31 -3.89
C VAL A 75 -7.46 -12.44 -2.90
N ARG A 76 -8.50 -11.59 -3.00
CA ARG A 76 -9.68 -11.64 -2.12
C ARG A 76 -10.46 -12.94 -2.26
N GLN A 77 -10.63 -13.43 -3.49
CA GLN A 77 -11.36 -14.67 -3.75
C GLN A 77 -10.57 -15.89 -3.28
N SER A 78 -9.24 -15.86 -3.45
CA SER A 78 -8.38 -16.99 -3.10
C SER A 78 -8.06 -17.07 -1.60
N TYR A 79 -7.98 -15.93 -0.91
CA TYR A 79 -7.59 -15.84 0.50
C TYR A 79 -8.51 -14.94 1.35
N PRO A 80 -9.84 -15.15 1.34
CA PRO A 80 -10.81 -14.24 1.94
C PRO A 80 -10.61 -14.04 3.45
N GLN A 81 -10.32 -15.12 4.19
CA GLN A 81 -10.10 -15.06 5.64
C GLN A 81 -8.88 -14.19 6.00
N ARG A 82 -7.78 -14.32 5.25
CA ARG A 82 -6.58 -13.52 5.49
C ARG A 82 -6.81 -12.05 5.16
N CYS A 83 -7.52 -11.77 4.08
CA CYS A 83 -7.90 -10.40 3.74
C CYS A 83 -8.76 -9.77 4.83
N LYS A 84 -9.75 -10.51 5.36
CA LYS A 84 -10.61 -10.05 6.45
C LYS A 84 -9.81 -9.72 7.71
N MET A 85 -9.03 -10.67 8.22
CA MET A 85 -8.22 -10.48 9.44
C MET A 85 -7.29 -9.27 9.33
N ARG A 86 -6.64 -9.09 8.17
CA ARG A 86 -5.73 -7.98 7.96
C ARG A 86 -6.45 -6.62 7.85
N MET A 87 -7.67 -6.59 7.33
CA MET A 87 -8.46 -5.36 7.27
C MET A 87 -8.88 -4.93 8.69
N GLU A 88 -9.38 -5.87 9.49
CA GLU A 88 -9.79 -5.63 10.88
C GLU A 88 -8.61 -5.13 11.75
N GLN A 89 -7.39 -5.60 11.49
CA GLN A 89 -6.18 -5.11 12.17
C GLN A 89 -5.88 -3.63 11.86
N ARG A 90 -6.06 -3.19 10.60
CA ARG A 90 -5.79 -1.81 10.19
C ARG A 90 -6.75 -0.81 10.84
N ASP A 91 -8.00 -1.21 11.06
CA ASP A 91 -9.01 -0.36 11.69
C ASP A 91 -8.73 -0.12 13.19
N CYS A 92 -7.88 -0.95 13.82
CA CYS A 92 -7.45 -0.78 15.21
C CYS A 92 -6.20 0.13 15.34
N GLU A 93 -5.33 0.19 14.32
CA GLU A 93 -4.06 0.94 14.35
C GLU A 93 -4.21 2.46 14.12
N THR A 94 -5.43 2.98 13.91
CA THR A 94 -5.66 4.43 13.72
C THR A 94 -5.52 5.25 15.03
N GLY A 95 -5.06 4.63 16.12
CA GLY A 95 -4.78 5.26 17.43
C GLY A 95 -3.32 5.62 17.72
N GLY A 96 -2.36 5.45 16.80
CA GLY A 96 -0.98 5.81 17.11
C GLY A 96 0.01 5.55 16.00
N GLU A 97 0.31 6.60 15.24
CA GLU A 97 1.62 6.97 14.71
C GLU A 97 1.38 8.26 13.91
N GLU A 98 1.32 9.41 14.60
CA GLU A 98 1.60 10.69 13.97
C GLU A 98 3.02 10.62 13.42
N ILE A 99 3.14 10.30 12.14
CA ILE A 99 4.36 10.54 11.39
C ILE A 99 4.53 12.06 11.41
N ARG A 100 5.50 12.53 12.19
CA ARG A 100 5.86 13.95 12.37
C ARG A 100 6.15 14.58 11.02
N LEU A 101 5.12 15.10 10.37
CA LEU A 101 5.22 16.02 9.25
C LEU A 101 5.72 17.33 9.84
N GLU A 102 7.02 17.60 9.73
CA GLU A 102 7.54 18.96 9.86
C GLU A 102 7.08 19.79 8.66
N TYR A 103 5.79 20.14 8.66
CA TYR A 103 5.28 21.27 7.91
C TYR A 103 5.06 22.41 8.91
N GLY A 104 5.83 23.49 8.73
CA GLY A 104 5.51 24.86 9.12
C GLY A 104 4.90 25.06 10.50
N LYS A 105 5.72 25.58 11.43
CA LYS A 105 5.28 26.17 12.70
C LYS A 105 4.00 27.00 12.52
N GLN A 106 2.89 26.62 13.17
CA GLN A 106 2.05 27.58 13.88
C GLN A 106 1.24 26.88 14.97
N LYS A 107 1.31 27.50 16.15
CA LYS A 107 0.90 26.99 17.46
C LYS A 107 -0.59 26.63 17.54
N VAL A 108 -0.89 25.52 18.20
CA VAL A 108 -2.21 25.25 18.77
C VAL A 108 -2.26 25.77 20.21
N LYS A 109 -3.28 26.57 20.52
CA LYS A 109 -3.76 26.73 21.90
C LYS A 109 -4.95 25.80 22.05
N ALA A 110 -4.83 24.83 22.95
CA ALA A 110 -5.95 24.06 23.45
C ALA A 110 -6.48 24.74 24.72
N THR A 111 -7.81 24.86 24.83
CA THR A 111 -8.46 25.10 26.11
C THR A 111 -9.61 24.09 26.23
N LEU A 112 -9.65 23.46 27.41
CA LEU A 112 -10.63 22.50 27.91
C LEU A 112 -12.08 23.00 27.81
#